data_AF-A0A937VCC1-F1
#
_entry.id   AF-A0A937VCC1-F1
#
_cell.length_a   1.000
_cell.length_b   1.000
_cell.length_c   1.000
_cell.angle_alpha   90.00
_cell.angle_beta   90.00
_cell.angle_gamma   90.00
#
_symmetry.space_group_name_H-M   'P 1'
#
loop_
_entity.id
_entity.type
_entity.pdbx_description
1 polymer ?
#
loop_
_entity_poly.entity_id
_entity_poly.type
_entity_poly.pdbx_seq_one_letter_code
_entity_poly.pdbx_strand_id
1 'polypeptide(L)'
;MTDQPSTAMTHVRYLAETIGPRGSTTPKEAEAAAYARQVLAGLGLQPASEPFTSARSAWWPYALAAWLVLMGEVLFLGAGRGGAIVATLLTVAVIVSMLLELTFRGNPLRWLLPKGQSQNVWAAIPAAEQPKSRLVLMGHLDSHRTPLVFKTD
;
A
#
# COMPACT_ATOMS: atom_id res chain seq x y z
N MET A 1 -24.65 -14.79 29.78
CA MET A 1 -24.52 -15.14 28.35
C MET A 1 -23.28 -14.44 27.84
N THR A 2 -22.15 -15.14 27.77
CA THR A 2 -20.93 -14.61 27.13
C THR A 2 -21.16 -14.61 25.62
N ASP A 3 -21.28 -13.41 25.05
CA ASP A 3 -21.41 -13.21 23.62
C ASP A 3 -20.11 -13.69 22.95
N GLN A 4 -20.12 -14.91 22.43
CA GLN A 4 -18.98 -15.46 21.69
C GLN A 4 -18.88 -14.67 20.38
N PRO A 5 -17.74 -14.03 20.09
CA PRO A 5 -17.59 -13.29 18.84
C PRO A 5 -17.85 -14.22 17.66
N SER A 6 -18.58 -13.72 16.65
CA SER A 6 -18.74 -14.43 15.40
C SER A 6 -17.36 -14.82 14.83
N THR A 7 -17.30 -15.92 14.09
CA THR A 7 -16.03 -16.41 13.50
C THR A 7 -15.29 -15.31 12.73
N ALA A 8 -16.02 -14.42 12.05
CA ALA A 8 -15.46 -13.27 11.37
C ALA A 8 -14.78 -12.26 12.33
N MET A 9 -15.42 -11.93 13.45
CA MET A 9 -14.86 -11.01 14.44
C MET A 9 -13.59 -11.58 15.09
N THR A 10 -13.51 -12.90 15.27
CA THR A 10 -12.28 -13.57 15.73
C THR A 10 -11.11 -13.32 14.78
N HIS A 11 -11.32 -13.44 13.47
CA HIS A 11 -10.28 -13.13 12.47
C HIS A 11 -9.89 -11.65 12.48
N VAL A 12 -10.87 -10.74 12.59
CA VAL A 12 -10.61 -9.30 12.70
C VAL A 12 -9.74 -8.99 13.92
N ARG A 13 -10.09 -9.53 15.10
CA ARG A 13 -9.30 -9.32 16.33
C ARG A 13 -7.91 -9.91 16.23
N TYR A 14 -7.76 -11.11 15.66
CA TYR A 14 -6.44 -11.70 15.46
C TYR A 14 -5.55 -10.83 14.55
N LEU A 15 -6.09 -10.37 13.42
CA LEU A 15 -5.37 -9.46 12.52
C LEU A 15 -5.06 -8.13 13.22
N ALA A 16 -6.03 -7.53 13.92
CA ALA A 16 -5.93 -6.20 14.51
C ALA A 16 -5.06 -6.15 15.78
N GLU A 17 -5.30 -7.05 16.74
CA GLU A 17 -4.74 -7.07 18.08
C GLU A 17 -3.50 -7.97 18.17
N THR A 18 -3.57 -9.20 17.64
CA THR A 18 -2.46 -10.17 17.76
C THR A 18 -1.33 -9.86 16.80
N ILE A 19 -1.62 -9.70 15.50
CA ILE A 19 -0.59 -9.34 14.52
C ILE A 19 -0.19 -7.87 14.68
N GLY A 20 -1.17 -6.98 14.94
CA GLY A 20 -0.92 -5.55 15.03
C GLY A 20 -0.57 -4.93 13.66
N PRO A 21 -0.22 -3.64 13.60
CA PRO A 21 -0.03 -2.88 12.35
C PRO A 21 0.71 -3.64 11.23
N ARG A 22 0.05 -3.77 10.08
CA ARG A 22 0.48 -4.55 8.91
C ARG A 22 0.80 -3.61 7.74
N GLY A 23 1.77 -2.72 7.92
CA GLY A 23 2.15 -1.78 6.87
C GLY A 23 2.62 -2.52 5.60
N SER A 24 2.41 -1.91 4.43
CA SER A 24 2.81 -2.52 3.16
C SER A 24 4.31 -2.84 3.12
N THR A 25 4.68 -3.99 2.55
CA THR A 25 6.03 -4.56 2.46
C THR A 25 6.73 -4.82 3.81
N THR A 26 5.96 -5.01 4.89
CA THR A 26 6.52 -5.29 6.23
C THR A 26 6.45 -6.77 6.59
N PRO A 27 7.27 -7.26 7.52
CA PRO A 27 7.13 -8.62 8.04
C PRO A 27 5.74 -8.93 8.60
N LYS A 28 5.05 -7.92 9.17
CA LYS A 28 3.70 -8.06 9.72
C LYS A 28 2.62 -8.20 8.64
N GLU A 29 2.79 -7.56 7.49
CA GLU A 29 1.97 -7.85 6.31
C GLU A 29 2.18 -9.30 5.86
N ALA A 30 3.43 -9.77 5.81
CA ALA A 30 3.70 -11.16 5.44
C ALA A 30 3.12 -12.17 6.44
N GLU A 31 3.13 -11.84 7.74
CA GLU A 31 2.48 -12.63 8.79
C GLU A 31 0.95 -12.68 8.61
N ALA A 32 0.31 -11.55 8.27
CA ALA A 32 -1.12 -11.51 7.97
C ALA A 32 -1.48 -12.32 6.71
N ALA A 33 -0.65 -12.28 5.68
CA ALA A 33 -0.80 -13.12 4.49
C ALA A 33 -0.66 -14.61 4.83
N ALA A 34 0.33 -14.98 5.66
CA ALA A 34 0.49 -16.35 6.14
C ALA A 34 -0.71 -16.84 6.95
N TYR A 35 -1.25 -15.97 7.82
CA TYR A 35 -2.48 -16.25 8.58
C TYR A 35 -3.68 -16.48 7.65
N ALA A 36 -3.91 -15.58 6.67
CA ALA A 36 -5.00 -15.72 5.70
C ALA A 36 -4.86 -17.03 4.89
N ARG A 37 -3.64 -17.39 4.49
CA ARG A 37 -3.33 -18.66 3.82
C ARG A 37 -3.71 -19.86 4.69
N GLN A 38 -3.35 -19.83 5.98
CA GLN A 38 -3.68 -20.89 6.93
C GLN A 38 -5.19 -21.02 7.14
N VAL A 39 -5.90 -19.90 7.28
CA VAL A 39 -7.37 -19.89 7.43
C VAL A 39 -8.04 -20.50 6.20
N LEU A 40 -7.65 -20.09 4.99
CA LEU A 40 -8.18 -20.66 3.75
C LEU A 40 -7.89 -22.16 3.63
N ALA A 41 -6.67 -22.60 3.95
CA ALA A 41 -6.32 -24.02 3.97
C ALA A 41 -7.15 -24.81 4.99
N GLY A 42 -7.39 -24.24 6.19
CA GLY A 42 -8.22 -24.84 7.23
C GLY A 42 -9.70 -25.00 6.83
N LEU A 43 -10.17 -24.21 5.86
CA LEU A 43 -11.49 -24.35 5.24
C LEU A 43 -11.52 -25.41 4.12
N GLY A 44 -10.42 -26.14 3.90
CA GLY A 44 -10.31 -27.16 2.84
C GLY A 44 -10.05 -26.58 1.44
N LEU A 45 -9.69 -25.29 1.35
CA LEU A 45 -9.36 -24.66 0.08
C LEU A 45 -7.87 -24.87 -0.27
N GLN A 46 -7.51 -24.60 -1.53
CA GLN A 46 -6.14 -24.65 -2.05
C GLN A 46 -5.60 -23.22 -2.23
N PRO A 47 -5.08 -22.57 -1.18
CA PRO A 47 -4.63 -21.18 -1.29
C PRO A 47 -3.32 -21.07 -2.08
N ALA A 48 -3.26 -20.06 -2.94
CA ALA A 48 -2.08 -19.63 -3.66
C ALA A 48 -1.58 -18.29 -3.09
N SER A 49 -0.26 -18.13 -3.08
CA SER A 49 0.39 -16.85 -2.79
C SER A 49 0.92 -16.27 -4.09
N GLU A 50 0.58 -15.02 -4.38
CA GLU A 50 1.00 -14.31 -5.58
C GLU A 50 1.92 -13.15 -5.17
N PRO A 51 3.25 -13.32 -5.30
CA PRO A 51 4.21 -12.29 -4.90
C PRO A 51 4.26 -11.15 -5.92
N PHE A 52 4.43 -9.92 -5.43
CA PHE A 52 4.64 -8.75 -6.27
C PHE A 52 5.52 -7.71 -5.56
N THR A 53 6.11 -6.79 -6.33
CA THR A 53 6.87 -5.67 -5.78
C THR A 53 5.97 -4.44 -5.61
N SER A 54 5.96 -3.87 -4.41
CA SER A 54 5.12 -2.75 -4.04
C SER A 54 5.92 -1.58 -3.46
N ALA A 55 5.31 -0.39 -3.46
CA ALA A 55 5.85 0.76 -2.76
C ALA A 55 5.72 0.58 -1.24
N ARG A 56 6.74 0.98 -0.49
CA ARG A 56 6.73 0.85 0.97
C ARG A 56 5.81 1.85 1.68
N SER A 57 5.47 2.96 1.03
CA SER A 57 4.55 3.95 1.57
C SER A 57 3.91 4.76 0.45
N ALA A 58 2.61 5.02 0.59
CA ALA A 58 1.88 5.98 -0.22
C ALA A 58 2.33 7.43 0.01
N TRP A 59 3.03 7.73 1.11
CA TRP A 59 3.41 9.11 1.49
C TRP A 59 4.78 9.55 0.95
N TRP A 60 5.66 8.60 0.62
CA TRP A 60 7.00 8.92 0.14
C TRP A 60 7.03 9.77 -1.16
N PRO A 61 6.15 9.54 -2.16
CA PRO A 61 6.08 10.41 -3.34
C PRO A 61 5.79 11.87 -2.97
N TYR A 62 4.84 12.10 -2.08
CA TYR A 62 4.44 13.44 -1.64
C TYR A 62 5.54 14.11 -0.81
N ALA A 63 6.20 13.38 0.09
CA ALA A 63 7.32 13.90 0.87
C ALA A 63 8.50 14.30 -0.03
N LEU A 64 8.85 13.47 -1.01
CA LEU A 64 9.91 13.78 -1.97
C LEU A 64 9.54 14.98 -2.85
N ALA A 65 8.30 15.03 -3.35
CA ALA A 65 7.80 16.14 -4.15
C ALA A 65 7.86 17.47 -3.37
N ALA A 66 7.39 17.48 -2.12
CA ALA A 66 7.44 18.68 -1.27
C ALA A 66 8.88 19.13 -1.03
N TRP A 67 9.80 18.21 -0.74
CA TRP A 67 11.21 18.52 -0.57
C TRP A 67 11.86 19.10 -1.84
N LEU A 68 11.56 18.54 -3.02
CA LEU A 68 12.09 19.03 -4.29
C LEU A 68 11.55 20.44 -4.63
N VAL A 69 10.27 20.71 -4.36
CA VAL A 69 9.70 22.04 -4.55
C VAL A 69 10.36 23.05 -3.61
N LEU A 70 10.56 22.72 -2.33
CA LEU A 70 11.27 23.58 -1.38
C LEU A 70 12.72 23.86 -1.83
N MET A 71 13.41 22.86 -2.38
CA MET A 71 14.74 23.08 -2.98
C MET A 71 14.66 24.01 -4.19
N GLY A 72 13.62 23.88 -5.02
CA GLY A 72 13.33 24.81 -6.12
C GLY A 72 13.19 26.25 -5.65
N GLU A 73 12.45 26.49 -4.56
CA GLU A 73 12.29 27.84 -3.98
C GLU A 73 13.63 28.43 -3.52
N VAL A 74 14.49 27.62 -2.87
CA VAL A 74 15.83 28.07 -2.47
C VAL A 74 16.66 28.48 -3.69
N LEU A 75 16.62 27.71 -4.78
CA LEU A 75 17.31 28.05 -6.03
C LEU A 75 16.76 29.31 -6.68
N PHE A 76 15.44 29.47 -6.69
CA PHE A 76 14.78 30.65 -7.23
C PHE A 76 15.22 31.93 -6.51
N LEU A 77 15.26 31.89 -5.18
CA LEU A 77 15.63 33.04 -4.35
C LEU A 77 17.14 33.32 -4.33
N GLY A 78 17.98 32.28 -4.39
CA GLY A 78 19.42 32.39 -4.13
C GLY A 78 20.34 32.41 -5.36
N ALA A 79 19.91 31.90 -6.52
CA ALA A 79 20.79 31.65 -7.66
C ALA A 79 20.48 32.48 -8.92
N GLY A 80 19.75 33.59 -8.76
CA GLY A 80 19.45 34.54 -9.83
C GLY A 80 18.70 33.91 -11.01
N ARG A 81 18.93 34.40 -12.23
CA ARG A 81 18.20 33.95 -13.43
C ARG A 81 18.40 32.46 -13.73
N GLY A 82 19.62 31.94 -13.54
CA GLY A 82 19.91 30.52 -13.72
C GLY A 82 19.15 29.66 -12.71
N GLY A 83 19.18 30.07 -11.43
CA GLY A 83 18.41 29.45 -10.36
C GLY A 83 16.91 29.40 -10.65
N ALA A 84 16.33 30.51 -11.12
CA ALA A 84 14.92 30.60 -11.45
C ALA A 84 14.50 29.65 -12.60
N ILE A 85 15.35 29.48 -13.62
CA ILE A 85 15.12 28.53 -14.71
C ILE A 85 15.14 27.10 -14.18
N VAL A 86 16.16 26.73 -13.39
CA VAL A 86 16.28 25.39 -12.81
C VAL A 86 15.10 25.09 -11.88
N ALA A 87 14.72 26.05 -11.03
CA ALA A 87 13.56 25.93 -10.14
C ALA A 87 12.27 25.67 -10.93
N THR A 88 12.04 26.42 -12.02
CA THR A 88 10.86 26.25 -12.87
C THR A 88 10.82 24.85 -13.48
N LEU A 89 11.93 24.39 -14.06
CA LEU A 89 12.01 23.05 -14.66
C LEU A 89 11.79 21.94 -13.63
N LEU A 90 12.38 22.09 -12.44
CA LEU A 90 12.21 21.15 -11.33
C LEU A 90 10.74 21.09 -10.88
N THR A 91 10.11 22.24 -10.66
CA THR A 91 8.71 22.31 -10.23
C THR A 91 7.77 21.72 -11.27
N VAL A 92 7.98 22.00 -12.57
CA VAL A 92 7.21 21.38 -13.65
C VAL A 92 7.36 19.85 -13.64
N ALA A 93 8.59 19.34 -13.51
CA ALA A 93 8.84 17.91 -13.44
C ALA A 93 8.16 17.24 -12.23
N VAL A 94 8.15 17.92 -11.07
CA VAL A 94 7.43 17.46 -9.87
C VAL A 94 5.93 17.44 -10.12
N ILE A 95 5.34 18.51 -10.66
CA ILE A 95 3.89 18.58 -10.94
C ILE A 95 3.48 17.46 -11.89
N VAL A 96 4.19 17.27 -13.00
CA VAL A 96 3.93 16.18 -13.94
C VAL A 96 4.01 14.82 -13.23
N SER A 97 5.03 14.60 -12.41
CA SER A 97 5.18 13.35 -11.67
C SER A 97 4.03 13.12 -10.68
N MET A 98 3.54 14.17 -10.03
CA MET A 98 2.41 14.08 -9.10
C MET A 98 1.08 13.83 -9.81
N LEU A 99 0.85 14.41 -10.99
CA LEU A 99 -0.33 14.10 -11.81
C LEU A 99 -0.31 12.63 -12.28
N LEU A 100 0.86 12.12 -12.63
CA LEU A 100 1.03 10.70 -12.95
C LEU A 100 0.80 9.82 -11.71
N GLU A 101 1.30 10.22 -10.53
CA GLU A 101 1.06 9.52 -9.26
C GLU A 101 -0.45 9.42 -8.94
N LEU A 102 -1.18 10.53 -9.04
CA LEU A 102 -2.62 10.61 -8.78
C LEU A 102 -3.48 9.81 -9.78
N THR A 103 -2.94 9.55 -10.98
CA THR A 103 -3.58 8.72 -12.01
C THR A 103 -3.07 7.28 -12.00
N PHE A 104 -2.33 6.87 -10.96
CA PHE A 104 -1.74 5.54 -10.80
C PHE A 104 -0.83 5.11 -11.96
N ARG A 105 -0.23 6.08 -12.65
CA ARG A 105 0.72 5.85 -13.74
C ARG A 105 2.16 5.86 -13.22
N GLY A 106 3.04 5.17 -13.94
CA GLY A 106 4.47 5.22 -13.67
C GLY A 106 5.00 6.66 -13.77
N ASN A 107 5.83 7.07 -12.81
CA ASN A 107 6.42 8.41 -12.78
C ASN A 107 7.89 8.37 -12.31
N PRO A 108 8.69 9.39 -12.65
CA PRO A 108 10.10 9.45 -12.30
C PRO A 108 10.39 9.43 -10.80
N LEU A 109 9.55 10.08 -9.98
CA LEU A 109 9.79 10.13 -8.53
C LEU A 109 9.78 8.71 -7.92
N ARG A 110 8.87 7.84 -8.37
CA ARG A 110 8.80 6.43 -7.95
C ARG A 110 10.06 5.61 -8.23
N TRP A 111 10.94 6.05 -9.12
CA TRP A 111 12.20 5.34 -9.40
C TRP A 111 13.19 5.44 -8.24
N LEU A 112 13.09 6.51 -7.45
CA LEU A 112 13.99 6.79 -6.32
C LEU A 112 13.46 6.28 -4.98
N LEU A 113 12.20 5.82 -4.93
CA LEU A 113 11.53 5.48 -3.68
C LEU A 113 11.73 4.02 -3.28
N PRO A 114 11.73 3.73 -1.96
CA PRO A 114 11.89 2.38 -1.46
C PRO A 114 10.71 1.50 -1.87
N LYS A 115 11.04 0.31 -2.38
CA LYS A 115 10.12 -0.76 -2.74
C LYS A 115 10.44 -2.00 -1.92
N GLY A 116 9.48 -2.89 -1.80
CA GLY A 116 9.66 -4.18 -1.14
C GLY A 116 8.76 -5.24 -1.75
N GLN A 117 8.97 -6.48 -1.34
CA GLN A 117 8.07 -7.57 -1.72
C GLN A 117 6.80 -7.52 -0.87
N SER A 118 5.68 -7.81 -1.51
CA SER A 118 4.35 -7.99 -0.94
C SER A 118 3.70 -9.19 -1.63
N GLN A 119 2.50 -9.58 -1.20
CA GLN A 119 1.82 -10.76 -1.71
C GLN A 119 0.30 -10.62 -1.61
N ASN A 120 -0.39 -11.14 -2.63
CA ASN A 120 -1.80 -11.51 -2.49
C ASN A 120 -1.87 -12.96 -2.01
N VAL A 121 -2.95 -13.27 -1.30
CA VAL A 121 -3.33 -14.65 -0.97
C VAL A 121 -4.76 -14.86 -1.42
N TRP A 122 -4.98 -15.87 -2.23
CA TRP A 122 -6.30 -16.18 -2.77
C TRP A 122 -6.50 -17.69 -2.88
N ALA A 123 -7.76 -18.11 -2.91
CA ALA A 123 -8.13 -19.47 -3.24
C ALA A 123 -9.34 -19.44 -4.17
N ALA A 124 -9.47 -20.45 -5.03
CA ALA A 124 -10.62 -20.63 -5.89
C ALA A 124 -11.42 -21.86 -5.47
N ILE A 125 -12.74 -21.74 -5.52
CA ILE A 125 -13.66 -22.88 -5.43
C ILE A 125 -14.03 -23.23 -6.88
N PRO A 126 -13.66 -24.44 -7.37
CA PRO A 126 -14.03 -24.84 -8.71
C PRO A 126 -15.55 -24.97 -8.82
N ALA A 127 -16.09 -24.58 -9.97
CA ALA A 127 -17.49 -24.85 -10.26
C ALA A 127 -17.68 -26.36 -10.44
N ALA A 128 -18.80 -26.89 -9.94
CA ALA A 128 -19.16 -28.30 -10.12
C ALA A 128 -19.45 -28.64 -11.60
N GLU A 129 -19.91 -27.66 -12.36
CA GLU A 129 -20.24 -27.76 -13.78
C GLU A 129 -19.60 -26.60 -14.57
N GLN A 130 -19.97 -26.43 -15.85
CA GLN A 130 -19.52 -25.30 -16.64
C GLN A 130 -19.93 -23.97 -15.98
N PRO A 131 -18.97 -23.11 -15.59
CA PRO A 131 -19.26 -21.88 -14.87
C PRO A 131 -19.97 -20.88 -15.77
N LYS A 132 -21.21 -20.52 -15.42
CA LYS A 132 -21.99 -19.47 -16.10
C LYS A 132 -21.60 -18.06 -15.65
N SER A 133 -20.98 -17.93 -14.48
CA SER A 133 -20.56 -16.67 -13.88
C SER A 133 -19.42 -16.89 -12.88
N ARG A 134 -18.68 -15.84 -12.55
CA ARG A 134 -17.60 -15.87 -11.56
C ARG A 134 -17.82 -14.77 -10.52
N LEU A 135 -17.86 -15.16 -9.25
CA LEU A 135 -17.86 -14.22 -8.11
C LEU A 135 -16.43 -14.09 -7.59
N VAL A 136 -15.99 -12.85 -7.36
CA VAL A 136 -14.71 -12.55 -6.71
C VAL A 136 -15.00 -11.79 -5.43
N LEU A 137 -14.61 -12.36 -4.30
CA LEU A 137 -14.63 -11.71 -2.98
C LEU A 137 -13.21 -11.29 -2.64
N MET A 138 -13.02 -10.01 -2.30
CA MET A 138 -11.71 -9.43 -2.03
C MET A 138 -11.76 -8.55 -0.78
N GLY A 139 -10.68 -8.57 -0.01
CA GLY A 139 -10.42 -7.63 1.08
C GLY A 139 -8.91 -7.40 1.18
N HIS A 140 -8.50 -6.21 1.61
CA HIS A 140 -7.09 -5.92 1.84
C HIS A 140 -6.68 -6.37 3.26
N LEU A 141 -5.48 -6.92 3.38
CA LEU A 141 -4.93 -7.40 4.66
C LEU A 141 -4.01 -6.37 5.32
N ASP A 142 -3.38 -5.53 4.51
CA ASP A 142 -2.46 -4.51 4.97
C ASP A 142 -3.23 -3.35 5.62
N SER A 143 -2.53 -2.57 6.42
CA SER A 143 -3.08 -1.42 7.10
C SER A 143 -2.18 -0.21 6.94
N HIS A 144 -2.78 0.93 6.64
CA HIS A 144 -2.06 2.19 6.61
C HIS A 144 -1.55 2.58 8.00
N ARG A 145 -0.39 3.22 8.02
CA ARG A 145 0.09 3.92 9.21
C ARG A 145 -0.83 5.13 9.44
N THR A 146 -1.52 5.15 10.58
CA THR A 146 -2.33 6.28 11.01
C THR A 146 -1.47 7.55 11.09
N PRO A 147 -1.83 8.63 10.37
CA PRO A 147 -1.19 9.93 10.52
C PRO A 147 -1.27 10.42 11.97
N LEU A 148 -0.27 11.17 12.42
CA LEU A 148 -0.19 11.65 13.81
C LEU A 148 -1.42 12.45 14.25
N VAL A 149 -2.05 13.18 13.32
CA VAL A 149 -3.27 13.98 13.57
C VAL A 149 -4.48 13.13 13.96
N PHE A 150 -4.47 11.83 13.65
CA PHE A 150 -5.54 10.90 13.98
C PHE A 150 -5.17 9.94 15.12
N LYS A 151 -4.06 10.18 15.83
CA LYS A 151 -3.78 9.46 17.07
C LYS A 151 -4.60 10.09 18.19
N THR A 152 -5.43 9.28 18.83
CA THR A 152 -5.99 9.61 20.15
C THR A 152 -4.91 9.38 21.20
N ASP A 153 -4.83 10.27 22.19
CA ASP A 153 -3.95 10.15 23.36
C ASP A 153 -4.18 8.85 24.15
#